data_AF-A0A2V5S815-F1
#
_entry.id   AF-A0A2V5S815-F1
#
_cell.length_a   1.000
_cell.length_b   1.000
_cell.length_c   1.000
_cell.angle_alpha   90.00
_cell.angle_beta   90.00
_cell.angle_gamma   90.00
#
_symmetry.space_group_name_H-M   'P 1'
#
loop_
_entity.id
_entity.type
_entity.pdbx_description
1 polymer ?
#
loop_
_entity_poly.entity_id
_entity_poly.type
_entity_poly.pdbx_seq_one_letter_code
_entity_poly.pdbx_strand_id
1 'polypeptide(L)'
;MAAALLLTPLRIWWLVLVAAFSAHCGVELQSQVPPTMVLCWFISNSCEAVIGAGLTRYLIGGPVKLNRLRSVGFFCLCVVFIGPFLSSFLDAGFVRWNGWGQGAYWELWRIRFTSNVLAALTVAPLIVTWVTSGIPSLSKARRSRYLEAGLLLFGLLSVSFAVLYRLGSGTDSALLYLLLPFLLWAAVQFGSCGASTALGIVTFSAIWGATHGHGPFAGGSAEQNALAVQVFLIVLSVPLMFLAAVIEERAKGETELRESEERFRVVADSAPVLIWMSGLDKLCTFFNKGWLEFTGRTMDQEMGNGWAEGVHPDDLQRCLKVYTEAFDARKPFVMQYRRRRHDGEYRWVSDEGVARHDAQGNFVGYVSSCVDVTELINKDEALRKSEERMRLAADAVHLGIWEWDLGKDEAWVTNARRAFWGWPASGKITLEHFISRVHPDDRNRIRQAIDDAIHKGKDYDSEYRIILSDGSVRWMSTRATVRFDENGKPGRLLGISIDISA
;
A
#
# COMPACT_ATOMS: atom_id res chain seq x y z
N MET A 1 34.67 7.05 -15.39
CA MET A 1 33.85 8.26 -15.67
C MET A 1 32.37 7.95 -15.90
N ALA A 2 32.00 7.05 -16.82
CA ALA A 2 30.59 6.71 -17.11
C ALA A 2 29.76 6.37 -15.85
N ALA A 3 30.29 5.55 -14.94
CA ALA A 3 29.62 5.23 -13.67
C ALA A 3 29.28 6.47 -12.82
N ALA A 4 30.20 7.43 -12.72
CA ALA A 4 29.97 8.66 -11.97
C ALA A 4 28.87 9.51 -12.61
N LEU A 5 28.82 9.58 -13.94
CA LEU A 5 27.77 10.31 -14.66
C LEU A 5 26.39 9.64 -14.53
N LEU A 6 26.33 8.30 -14.50
CA LEU A 6 25.10 7.53 -14.25
C LEU A 6 24.53 7.80 -12.85
N LEU A 7 25.41 7.98 -11.85
CA LEU A 7 25.05 8.17 -10.44
C LEU A 7 24.75 9.63 -10.06
N THR A 8 25.24 10.61 -10.82
CA THR A 8 25.12 12.04 -10.50
C THR A 8 24.07 12.73 -11.36
N PRO A 9 23.32 13.74 -10.87
CA PRO A 9 22.36 14.47 -11.70
C PRO A 9 23.06 15.28 -12.82
N LEU A 10 22.37 15.49 -13.96
CA LEU A 10 22.91 16.16 -15.15
C LEU A 10 23.57 17.52 -14.84
N ARG A 11 23.01 18.29 -13.89
CA ARG A 11 23.52 19.60 -13.48
C ARG A 11 24.94 19.58 -12.89
N ILE A 12 25.43 18.42 -12.44
CA ILE A 12 26.76 18.25 -11.81
C ILE A 12 27.77 17.64 -12.79
N TRP A 13 27.35 17.25 -13.99
CA TRP A 13 28.23 16.54 -14.94
C TRP A 13 29.47 17.34 -15.32
N TRP A 14 29.36 18.66 -15.48
CA TRP A 14 30.51 19.52 -15.76
C TRP A 14 31.56 19.47 -14.64
N LEU A 15 31.14 19.41 -13.36
CA LEU A 15 32.07 19.27 -12.23
C LEU A 15 32.79 17.92 -12.27
N VAL A 16 32.07 16.84 -12.60
CA VAL A 16 32.66 15.50 -12.74
C VAL A 16 33.68 15.47 -13.88
N LEU A 17 33.37 16.11 -15.01
CA LEU A 17 34.28 16.21 -16.15
C LEU A 17 35.53 17.03 -15.82
N VAL A 18 35.37 18.17 -15.14
CA VAL A 18 36.51 19.00 -14.70
C VAL A 18 37.41 18.24 -13.73
N ALA A 19 36.84 17.56 -12.73
CA ALA A 19 37.61 16.75 -11.79
C ALA A 19 38.34 15.59 -12.50
N ALA A 20 37.67 14.93 -13.45
CA ALA A 20 38.27 13.87 -14.26
C ALA A 20 39.41 14.39 -15.14
N PHE A 21 39.28 15.61 -15.70
CA PHE A 21 40.33 16.24 -16.49
C PHE A 21 41.59 16.49 -15.65
N SER A 22 41.44 17.04 -14.44
CA SER A 22 42.56 17.28 -13.55
C SER A 22 43.30 15.98 -13.19
N ALA A 23 42.55 14.91 -12.91
CA ALA A 23 43.14 13.60 -12.63
C ALA A 23 43.86 13.01 -13.87
N HIS A 24 43.24 13.13 -15.06
CA HIS A 24 43.80 12.66 -16.33
C HIS A 24 45.12 13.35 -16.66
N CYS A 25 45.16 14.68 -16.57
CA CYS A 25 46.39 15.46 -16.79
C CYS A 25 47.49 15.09 -15.77
N GLY A 26 47.13 14.89 -14.50
CA GLY A 26 48.10 14.54 -13.46
C GLY A 26 48.83 13.21 -13.72
N VAL A 27 48.18 12.25 -14.35
CA VAL A 27 48.76 10.94 -14.70
C VAL A 27 49.52 11.02 -16.02
N GLU A 28 48.88 11.50 -17.08
CA GLU A 28 49.44 11.39 -18.44
C GLU A 28 50.60 12.34 -18.72
N LEU A 29 50.65 13.50 -18.05
CA LEU A 29 51.79 14.42 -18.20
C LEU A 29 53.09 13.85 -17.61
N GLN A 30 53.02 12.81 -16.78
CA GLN A 30 54.20 12.11 -16.26
C GLN A 30 54.77 11.09 -17.27
N SER A 31 54.01 10.74 -18.31
CA SER A 31 54.30 9.61 -19.20
C SER A 31 54.99 9.99 -20.53
N GLN A 32 55.59 11.19 -20.63
CA GLN A 32 56.22 11.72 -21.86
C GLN A 32 55.28 11.75 -23.09
N VAL A 33 53.96 11.70 -22.88
CA VAL A 33 52.96 11.78 -23.95
C VAL A 33 52.79 13.25 -24.37
N PRO A 34 52.72 13.57 -25.68
CA PRO A 34 52.48 14.92 -26.16
C PRO A 34 51.20 15.51 -25.57
N PRO A 35 51.19 16.78 -25.10
CA PRO A 35 50.00 17.40 -24.52
C PRO A 35 48.78 17.39 -25.45
N THR A 36 49.00 17.46 -26.76
CA THR A 36 47.94 17.35 -27.78
C THR A 36 47.25 15.99 -27.73
N MET A 37 48.01 14.91 -27.58
CA MET A 37 47.49 13.55 -27.45
C MET A 37 46.78 13.32 -26.11
N VAL A 38 47.32 13.88 -25.02
CA VAL A 38 46.67 13.84 -23.70
C VAL A 38 45.27 14.46 -23.77
N LEU A 39 45.14 15.62 -24.42
CA LEU A 39 43.86 16.29 -24.62
C LEU A 39 42.90 15.47 -25.51
N CYS A 40 43.41 14.89 -26.61
CA CYS A 40 42.61 14.06 -27.51
C CYS A 40 42.02 12.83 -26.80
N TRP A 41 42.82 12.13 -25.98
CA TRP A 41 42.36 11.00 -25.17
C TRP A 41 41.30 11.41 -24.16
N PHE A 42 41.48 12.56 -23.51
CA PHE A 42 40.48 13.06 -22.59
C PHE A 42 39.14 13.35 -23.29
N ILE A 43 39.19 13.99 -24.47
CA ILE A 43 37.99 14.27 -25.27
C ILE A 43 37.30 12.97 -25.65
N SER A 44 38.03 11.99 -26.16
CA SER A 44 37.46 10.69 -26.56
C SER A 44 36.79 9.98 -25.37
N ASN A 45 37.50 9.84 -24.25
CA ASN A 45 36.97 9.20 -23.04
C ASN A 45 35.76 9.96 -22.49
N SER A 46 35.75 11.30 -22.60
CA SER A 46 34.63 12.16 -22.19
C SER A 46 33.40 11.96 -23.07
N CYS A 47 33.58 11.93 -24.39
CA CYS A 47 32.53 11.60 -25.33
C CYS A 47 31.91 10.24 -25.04
N GLU A 48 32.73 9.20 -24.79
CA GLU A 48 32.25 7.88 -24.41
C GLU A 48 31.31 7.90 -23.22
N ALA A 49 31.76 8.52 -22.13
CA ALA A 49 31.03 8.54 -20.88
C ALA A 49 29.75 9.38 -20.97
N VAL A 50 29.82 10.53 -21.64
CA VAL A 50 28.68 11.45 -21.80
C VAL A 50 27.61 10.85 -22.71
N ILE A 51 28.01 10.27 -23.85
CA ILE A 51 27.07 9.62 -24.78
C ILE A 51 26.44 8.41 -24.11
N GLY A 52 27.26 7.51 -23.55
CA GLY A 52 26.77 6.29 -22.92
C GLY A 52 25.83 6.58 -21.75
N ALA A 53 26.26 7.41 -20.79
CA ALA A 53 25.44 7.74 -19.64
C ALA A 53 24.22 8.60 -20.02
N GLY A 54 24.36 9.48 -21.00
CA GLY A 54 23.28 10.36 -21.47
C GLY A 54 22.14 9.58 -22.08
N LEU A 55 22.45 8.70 -23.03
CA LEU A 55 21.47 7.82 -23.67
C LEU A 55 20.84 6.85 -22.69
N THR A 56 21.62 6.20 -21.81
CA THR A 56 21.04 5.30 -20.79
C THR A 56 20.04 6.04 -19.88
N ARG A 57 20.37 7.26 -19.43
CA ARG A 57 19.46 8.03 -18.57
C ARG A 57 18.23 8.53 -19.30
N TYR A 58 18.38 8.93 -20.56
CA TYR A 58 17.25 9.33 -21.40
C TYR A 58 16.26 8.17 -21.58
N LEU A 59 16.74 6.96 -21.87
CA LEU A 59 15.90 5.79 -22.09
C LEU A 59 15.27 5.23 -20.80
N ILE A 60 15.97 5.33 -19.67
CA ILE A 60 15.45 4.86 -18.36
C ILE A 60 14.50 5.88 -17.71
N GLY A 61 14.66 7.17 -17.98
CA GLY A 61 13.82 8.24 -17.42
C GLY A 61 14.03 8.51 -15.92
N GLY A 62 15.14 8.05 -15.33
CA GLY A 62 15.38 8.14 -13.88
C GLY A 62 16.78 7.73 -13.42
N PRO A 63 17.02 7.59 -12.10
CA PRO A 63 18.30 7.12 -11.57
C PRO A 63 18.58 5.68 -12.01
N VAL A 64 19.77 5.44 -12.53
CA VAL A 64 20.13 4.15 -13.13
C VAL A 64 20.44 3.14 -12.03
N LYS A 65 19.65 2.06 -12.00
CA LYS A 65 19.85 0.89 -11.14
C LYS A 65 19.95 -0.34 -12.02
N LEU A 66 21.00 -1.13 -11.83
CA LEU A 66 21.28 -2.33 -12.64
C LEU A 66 20.65 -3.60 -12.05
N ASN A 67 19.42 -3.48 -11.54
CA ASN A 67 18.66 -4.56 -10.92
C ASN A 67 17.35 -4.88 -11.67
N ARG A 68 17.19 -4.35 -12.88
CA ARG A 68 16.06 -4.60 -13.77
C ARG A 68 16.58 -4.99 -15.13
N LEU A 69 15.88 -5.91 -15.79
CA LEU A 69 16.25 -6.40 -17.12
C LEU A 69 16.38 -5.24 -18.12
N ARG A 70 15.39 -4.33 -18.14
CA ARG A 70 15.40 -3.16 -19.03
C ARG A 70 16.60 -2.24 -18.78
N SER A 71 16.95 -1.99 -17.52
CA SER A 71 18.07 -1.11 -17.17
C SER A 71 19.41 -1.71 -17.59
N VAL A 72 19.60 -3.01 -17.39
CA VAL A 72 20.80 -3.72 -17.85
C VAL A 72 20.88 -3.72 -19.38
N GLY A 73 19.75 -3.94 -20.06
CA GLY A 73 19.68 -3.85 -21.53
C GLY A 73 20.11 -2.49 -22.08
N PHE A 74 19.57 -1.39 -21.55
CA PHE A 74 19.96 -0.05 -21.97
C PHE A 74 21.39 0.31 -21.55
N PHE A 75 21.88 -0.21 -20.43
CA PHE A 75 23.28 -0.06 -20.04
C PHE A 75 24.22 -0.76 -21.02
N CYS A 76 23.95 -2.03 -21.36
CA CYS A 76 24.73 -2.78 -22.33
C CYS A 76 24.69 -2.14 -23.72
N LEU A 77 23.53 -1.64 -24.16
CA LEU A 77 23.43 -0.97 -25.45
C LEU A 77 24.20 0.36 -25.47
N CYS A 78 23.99 1.24 -24.50
CA CYS A 78 24.50 2.60 -24.58
C CYS A 78 25.91 2.76 -24.01
N VAL A 79 26.18 2.21 -22.82
CA VAL A 79 27.46 2.39 -22.10
C VAL A 79 28.49 1.36 -22.51
N VAL A 80 28.08 0.12 -22.82
CA VAL A 80 29.01 -0.94 -23.21
C VAL A 80 29.25 -0.97 -24.71
N PHE A 81 28.25 -0.63 -25.54
CA PHE A 81 28.39 -0.70 -27.00
C PHE A 81 28.49 0.67 -27.67
N ILE A 82 27.44 1.48 -27.69
CA ILE A 82 27.38 2.74 -28.47
C ILE A 82 28.48 3.73 -28.06
N GLY A 83 28.64 3.97 -26.76
CA GLY A 83 29.68 4.88 -26.24
C GLY A 83 31.07 4.45 -26.69
N PRO A 84 31.54 3.23 -26.33
CA PRO A 84 32.84 2.71 -26.75
C PRO A 84 33.02 2.66 -28.27
N PHE A 85 31.98 2.31 -29.03
CA PHE A 85 32.03 2.24 -30.49
C PHE A 85 32.37 3.61 -31.12
N LEU A 86 31.63 4.65 -30.71
CA LEU A 86 31.81 6.01 -31.22
C LEU A 86 33.10 6.65 -30.71
N SER A 87 33.42 6.44 -29.42
CA SER A 87 34.66 6.94 -28.81
C SER A 87 35.88 6.32 -29.46
N SER A 88 35.91 4.99 -29.66
CA SER A 88 37.07 4.33 -30.27
C SER A 88 37.30 4.79 -31.71
N PHE A 89 36.23 5.13 -32.44
CA PHE A 89 36.31 5.71 -33.79
C PHE A 89 37.00 7.08 -33.77
N LEU A 90 36.63 7.91 -32.80
CA LEU A 90 37.25 9.20 -32.58
C LEU A 90 38.72 9.06 -32.12
N ASP A 91 39.00 8.16 -31.17
CA ASP A 91 40.35 7.90 -30.64
C ASP A 91 41.32 7.48 -31.73
N ALA A 92 40.95 6.48 -32.55
CA ALA A 92 41.77 6.02 -33.66
C ALA A 92 42.10 7.16 -34.65
N GLY A 93 41.15 8.10 -34.83
CA GLY A 93 41.34 9.29 -35.66
C GLY A 93 42.37 10.25 -35.06
N PHE A 94 42.26 10.54 -33.77
CA PHE A 94 43.22 11.40 -33.07
C PHE A 94 44.64 10.81 -33.06
N VAL A 95 44.76 9.51 -32.84
CA VAL A 95 46.04 8.80 -32.84
C VAL A 95 46.72 8.92 -34.22
N ARG A 96 45.97 8.73 -35.31
CA ARG A 96 46.49 8.89 -36.67
C ARG A 96 46.81 10.35 -37.02
N TRP A 97 45.99 11.29 -36.57
CA TRP A 97 46.23 12.71 -36.84
C TRP A 97 47.51 13.23 -36.17
N ASN A 98 47.79 12.81 -34.94
CA ASN A 98 49.00 13.22 -34.22
C ASN A 98 50.25 12.40 -34.60
N GLY A 99 50.13 11.44 -35.53
CA GLY A 99 51.26 10.56 -35.90
C GLY A 99 51.79 9.71 -34.75
N TRP A 100 50.94 9.40 -33.77
CA TRP A 100 51.32 8.68 -32.55
C TRP A 100 51.09 7.17 -32.73
N GLY A 101 52.14 6.35 -32.69
CA GLY A 101 52.05 4.90 -32.86
C GLY A 101 52.10 4.41 -34.32
N GLN A 102 52.23 3.09 -34.52
CA GLN A 102 52.53 2.46 -35.82
C GLN A 102 51.37 1.59 -36.39
N GLY A 103 50.25 1.43 -35.68
CA GLY A 103 49.16 0.50 -36.05
C GLY A 103 48.16 1.04 -37.07
N ALA A 104 47.52 0.17 -37.86
CA ALA A 104 46.46 0.53 -38.82
C ALA A 104 45.26 1.20 -38.12
N TYR A 105 44.54 2.12 -38.78
CA TYR A 105 43.39 2.81 -38.17
C TYR A 105 42.36 1.82 -37.59
N TRP A 106 41.97 0.82 -38.37
CA TRP A 106 40.98 -0.19 -37.95
C TRP A 106 41.50 -1.16 -36.88
N GLU A 107 42.81 -1.36 -36.82
CA GLU A 107 43.45 -2.16 -35.80
C GLU A 107 43.45 -1.44 -34.45
N LEU A 108 43.84 -0.16 -34.44
CA LEU A 108 43.75 0.73 -33.28
C LEU A 108 42.32 0.82 -32.77
N TRP A 109 41.36 1.03 -33.69
CA TRP A 109 39.94 1.06 -33.37
C TRP A 109 39.47 -0.20 -32.66
N ARG A 110 39.80 -1.38 -33.23
CA ARG A 110 39.38 -2.67 -32.68
C ARG A 110 39.91 -2.87 -31.26
N ILE A 111 41.20 -2.61 -31.04
CA ILE A 111 41.86 -2.78 -29.74
C ILE A 111 41.24 -1.85 -28.69
N ARG A 112 40.99 -0.58 -29.05
CA ARG A 112 40.36 0.40 -28.16
C ARG A 112 38.93 0.03 -27.84
N PHE A 113 38.17 -0.37 -28.85
CA PHE A 113 36.78 -0.76 -28.68
C PHE A 113 36.63 -1.92 -27.71
N THR A 114 37.35 -3.03 -27.91
CA THR A 114 37.24 -4.21 -27.04
C THR A 114 37.74 -3.93 -25.62
N SER A 115 38.77 -3.08 -25.47
CA SER A 115 39.25 -2.64 -24.16
C SER A 115 38.21 -1.80 -23.41
N ASN A 116 37.59 -0.83 -24.08
CA ASN A 116 36.59 0.05 -23.48
C ASN A 116 35.29 -0.70 -23.15
N VAL A 117 34.86 -1.64 -24.02
CA VAL A 117 33.76 -2.57 -23.75
C VAL A 117 34.01 -3.36 -22.47
N LEU A 118 35.21 -3.92 -22.31
CA LEU A 118 35.57 -4.69 -21.12
C LEU A 118 35.56 -3.80 -19.85
N ALA A 119 36.17 -2.62 -19.91
CA ALA A 119 36.19 -1.69 -18.80
C ALA A 119 34.76 -1.24 -18.40
N ALA A 120 33.92 -0.99 -19.40
CA ALA A 120 32.51 -0.65 -19.20
C ALA A 120 31.72 -1.80 -18.57
N LEU A 121 31.98 -3.06 -18.91
CA LEU A 121 31.26 -4.22 -18.32
C LEU A 121 31.71 -4.58 -16.91
N THR A 122 32.95 -4.27 -16.53
CA THR A 122 33.54 -4.77 -15.29
C THR A 122 33.58 -3.69 -14.20
N VAL A 123 33.99 -2.48 -14.56
CA VAL A 123 34.18 -1.39 -13.58
C VAL A 123 32.88 -0.63 -13.33
N ALA A 124 32.13 -0.30 -14.40
CA ALA A 124 30.96 0.55 -14.22
C ALA A 124 29.81 -0.12 -13.45
N PRO A 125 29.45 -1.39 -13.70
CA PRO A 125 28.45 -2.10 -12.91
C PRO A 125 28.86 -2.25 -11.47
N LEU A 126 30.14 -2.56 -11.20
CA LEU A 126 30.67 -2.67 -9.85
C LEU A 126 30.45 -1.37 -9.06
N ILE A 127 30.81 -0.22 -9.63
CA ILE A 127 30.62 1.07 -8.95
C ILE A 127 29.13 1.37 -8.77
N VAL A 128 28.33 1.22 -9.84
CA VAL A 128 26.91 1.57 -9.81
C VAL A 128 26.15 0.70 -8.80
N THR A 129 26.32 -0.61 -8.81
CA THR A 129 25.60 -1.54 -7.92
C THR A 129 26.00 -1.35 -6.46
N TRP A 130 27.29 -1.12 -6.18
CA TRP A 130 27.75 -0.88 -4.80
C TRP A 130 27.23 0.44 -4.23
N VAL A 131 27.21 1.51 -5.03
CA VAL A 131 26.67 2.80 -4.59
C VAL A 131 25.16 2.76 -4.41
N THR A 132 24.42 2.11 -5.32
CA THR A 132 22.95 2.09 -5.25
C THR A 132 22.38 1.08 -4.28
N SER A 133 23.05 -0.06 -4.10
CA SER A 133 22.49 -1.24 -3.43
C SER A 133 23.44 -1.87 -2.42
N GLY A 134 24.73 -1.98 -2.74
CA GLY A 134 25.74 -2.67 -1.91
C GLY A 134 25.97 -2.01 -0.55
N ILE A 135 26.45 -0.76 -0.52
CA ILE A 135 26.78 -0.04 0.72
C ILE A 135 25.56 0.05 1.66
N PRO A 136 24.34 0.41 1.18
CA PRO A 136 23.16 0.43 2.04
C PRO A 136 22.76 -0.95 2.60
N SER A 137 23.13 -2.05 1.93
CA SER A 137 22.78 -3.40 2.37
C SER A 137 23.68 -3.94 3.48
N LEU A 138 24.92 -3.45 3.59
CA LEU A 138 25.88 -3.90 4.60
C LEU A 138 25.37 -3.66 6.02
N SER A 139 24.91 -2.44 6.33
CA SER A 139 24.44 -2.10 7.68
C SER A 139 23.20 -2.87 8.12
N LYS A 140 22.46 -3.48 7.19
CA LYS A 140 21.21 -4.21 7.44
C LYS A 140 21.37 -5.73 7.35
N ALA A 141 22.55 -6.23 6.99
CA ALA A 141 22.77 -7.65 6.73
C ALA A 141 22.89 -8.47 8.02
N ARG A 142 22.29 -9.68 8.03
CA ARG A 142 22.46 -10.66 9.11
C ARG A 142 23.87 -11.29 9.06
N ARG A 143 24.38 -11.75 10.20
CA ARG A 143 25.70 -12.43 10.31
C ARG A 143 25.86 -13.62 9.37
N SER A 144 24.80 -14.39 9.12
CA SER A 144 24.82 -15.52 8.18
C SER A 144 25.17 -15.09 6.75
N ARG A 145 24.68 -13.93 6.30
CA ARG A 145 24.94 -13.40 4.96
C ARG A 145 26.41 -13.02 4.77
N TYR A 146 27.08 -12.56 5.83
CA TYR A 146 28.51 -12.28 5.79
C TYR A 146 29.36 -13.54 5.69
N LEU A 147 28.98 -14.61 6.41
CA LEU A 147 29.65 -15.91 6.32
C LEU A 147 29.51 -16.50 4.92
N GLU A 148 28.30 -16.45 4.34
CA GLU A 148 28.06 -16.92 2.98
C GLU A 148 28.88 -16.13 1.95
N ALA A 149 28.94 -14.80 2.08
CA ALA A 149 29.77 -13.96 1.21
C ALA A 149 31.26 -14.29 1.35
N GLY A 150 31.73 -14.59 2.57
CA GLY A 150 33.10 -15.01 2.82
C GLY A 150 33.44 -16.36 2.17
N LEU A 151 32.54 -17.35 2.26
CA LEU A 151 32.70 -18.65 1.62
C LEU A 151 32.73 -18.53 0.09
N LEU A 152 31.81 -17.75 -0.48
CA LEU A 152 31.77 -17.45 -1.90
C LEU A 152 33.07 -16.78 -2.36
N LEU A 153 33.54 -15.76 -1.63
CA LEU A 153 34.76 -15.03 -1.95
C LEU A 153 35.99 -15.95 -1.91
N PHE A 154 36.13 -16.74 -0.85
CA PHE A 154 37.24 -17.67 -0.71
C PHE A 154 37.26 -18.72 -1.81
N GLY A 155 36.10 -19.32 -2.10
CA GLY A 155 35.95 -20.29 -3.18
C GLY A 155 36.26 -19.69 -4.55
N LEU A 156 35.71 -18.51 -4.84
CA LEU A 156 35.94 -17.82 -6.11
C LEU A 156 37.41 -17.45 -6.30
N LEU A 157 38.09 -16.93 -5.28
CA LEU A 157 39.53 -16.60 -5.35
C LEU A 157 40.37 -17.86 -5.56
N SER A 158 40.05 -18.95 -4.85
CA SER A 158 40.77 -20.21 -4.96
C SER A 158 40.65 -20.81 -6.37
N VAL A 159 39.43 -20.84 -6.92
CA VAL A 159 39.19 -21.36 -8.28
C VAL A 159 39.76 -20.40 -9.33
N SER A 160 39.64 -19.08 -9.15
CA SER A 160 40.26 -18.10 -10.05
C SER A 160 41.77 -18.27 -10.10
N PHE A 161 42.42 -18.47 -8.96
CA PHE A 161 43.86 -18.75 -8.92
C PHE A 161 44.21 -20.08 -9.62
N ALA A 162 43.47 -21.15 -9.33
CA ALA A 162 43.72 -22.45 -9.95
C ALA A 162 43.56 -22.39 -11.48
N VAL A 163 42.48 -21.78 -11.97
CA VAL A 163 42.10 -21.77 -13.39
C VAL A 163 42.82 -20.70 -14.19
N LEU A 164 42.92 -19.46 -13.67
CA LEU A 164 43.41 -18.31 -14.44
C LEU A 164 44.89 -18.01 -14.23
N TYR A 165 45.52 -18.63 -13.22
CA TYR A 165 46.96 -18.46 -12.95
C TYR A 165 47.73 -19.77 -13.11
N ARG A 166 47.23 -20.89 -12.54
CA ARG A 166 47.99 -22.14 -12.48
C ARG A 166 47.91 -23.01 -13.74
N LEU A 167 46.78 -22.99 -14.45
CA LEU A 167 46.64 -23.76 -15.70
C LEU A 167 47.49 -23.14 -16.82
N GLY A 168 48.16 -23.98 -17.61
CA GLY A 168 48.94 -23.54 -18.77
C GLY A 168 48.06 -23.31 -20.02
N SER A 169 48.63 -22.66 -21.04
CA SER A 169 47.95 -22.29 -22.30
C SER A 169 47.45 -23.46 -23.16
N GLY A 170 47.88 -24.70 -22.89
CA GLY A 170 47.44 -25.92 -23.59
C GLY A 170 46.34 -26.72 -22.87
N THR A 171 45.74 -26.16 -21.82
CA THR A 171 44.70 -26.84 -21.04
C THR A 171 43.33 -26.73 -21.69
N ASP A 172 42.45 -27.70 -21.43
CA ASP A 172 41.10 -27.74 -21.97
C ASP A 172 40.30 -26.48 -21.57
N SER A 173 39.74 -25.80 -22.57
CA SER A 173 38.92 -24.60 -22.39
C SER A 173 37.68 -24.88 -21.52
N ALA A 174 37.26 -26.13 -21.39
CA ALA A 174 36.19 -26.55 -20.48
C ALA A 174 36.48 -26.20 -19.01
N LEU A 175 37.75 -26.13 -18.59
CA LEU A 175 38.12 -25.82 -17.21
C LEU A 175 37.82 -24.35 -16.82
N LEU A 176 37.68 -23.45 -17.79
CA LEU A 176 37.26 -22.06 -17.54
C LEU A 176 35.86 -21.98 -16.93
N TYR A 177 34.99 -22.97 -17.20
CA TYR A 177 33.63 -23.01 -16.66
C TYR A 177 33.57 -23.37 -15.18
N LEU A 178 34.69 -23.77 -14.54
CA LEU A 178 34.74 -23.97 -13.08
C LEU A 178 34.47 -22.69 -12.29
N LEU A 179 34.59 -21.52 -12.92
CA LEU A 179 34.22 -20.23 -12.34
C LEU A 179 32.70 -20.02 -12.31
N LEU A 180 31.95 -20.66 -13.22
CA LEU A 180 30.53 -20.42 -13.43
C LEU A 180 29.68 -20.73 -12.18
N PRO A 181 29.87 -21.84 -11.43
CA PRO A 181 29.10 -22.09 -10.21
C PRO A 181 29.21 -20.96 -9.17
N PHE A 182 30.39 -20.37 -9.00
CA PHE A 182 30.60 -19.27 -8.06
C PHE A 182 29.99 -17.96 -8.57
N LEU A 183 30.08 -17.71 -9.88
CA LEU A 183 29.44 -16.55 -10.51
C LEU A 183 27.91 -16.62 -10.41
N LEU A 184 27.34 -17.80 -10.68
CA LEU A 184 25.90 -18.06 -10.53
C LEU A 184 25.49 -17.94 -9.06
N TRP A 185 26.27 -18.48 -8.12
CA TRP A 185 26.03 -18.33 -6.69
C TRP A 185 26.01 -16.85 -6.28
N ALA A 186 26.98 -16.06 -6.77
CA ALA A 186 27.03 -14.62 -6.54
C ALA A 186 25.79 -13.89 -7.08
N ALA A 187 25.37 -14.21 -8.32
CA ALA A 187 24.21 -13.61 -8.96
C ALA A 187 22.89 -13.98 -8.26
N VAL A 188 22.73 -15.25 -7.87
CA VAL A 188 21.50 -15.75 -7.25
C VAL A 188 21.33 -15.19 -5.83
N GLN A 189 22.37 -15.24 -5.00
CA GLN A 189 22.24 -14.92 -3.58
C GLN A 189 22.46 -13.44 -3.26
N PHE A 190 23.27 -12.76 -4.06
CA PHE A 190 23.68 -11.37 -3.82
C PHE A 190 23.30 -10.42 -4.97
N GLY A 191 22.53 -10.92 -5.95
CA GLY A 191 21.97 -10.12 -7.05
C GLY A 191 23.04 -9.44 -7.92
N SER A 192 22.69 -8.29 -8.45
CA SER A 192 23.55 -7.47 -9.32
C SER A 192 24.87 -7.04 -8.63
N CYS A 193 24.83 -6.75 -7.32
CA CYS A 193 26.02 -6.38 -6.54
C CYS A 193 27.00 -7.55 -6.40
N GLY A 194 26.51 -8.75 -6.06
CA GLY A 194 27.33 -9.95 -6.00
C GLY A 194 27.95 -10.32 -7.34
N ALA A 195 27.12 -10.35 -8.39
CA ALA A 195 27.56 -10.66 -9.74
C ALA A 195 28.68 -9.71 -10.21
N SER A 196 28.49 -8.39 -10.06
CA SER A 196 29.50 -7.40 -10.44
C SER A 196 30.80 -7.51 -9.62
N THR A 197 30.72 -7.84 -8.33
CA THR A 197 31.90 -8.08 -7.47
C THR A 197 32.67 -9.32 -7.92
N ALA A 198 31.96 -10.41 -8.18
CA ALA A 198 32.55 -11.66 -8.63
C ALA A 198 33.19 -11.51 -10.02
N LEU A 199 32.53 -10.80 -10.94
CA LEU A 199 33.10 -10.43 -12.25
C LEU A 199 34.34 -9.55 -12.10
N GLY A 200 34.34 -8.59 -11.19
CA GLY A 200 35.51 -7.75 -10.90
C GLY A 200 36.71 -8.57 -10.45
N ILE A 201 36.50 -9.56 -9.58
CA ILE A 201 37.54 -10.49 -9.12
C ILE A 201 38.08 -11.33 -10.29
N VAL A 202 37.19 -11.97 -11.04
CA VAL A 202 37.58 -12.80 -12.21
C VAL A 202 38.32 -11.97 -13.26
N THR A 203 37.86 -10.75 -13.51
CA THR A 203 38.50 -9.79 -14.43
C THR A 203 39.92 -9.46 -13.97
N PHE A 204 40.07 -9.08 -12.70
CA PHE A 204 41.38 -8.78 -12.13
C PHE A 204 42.32 -9.99 -12.22
N SER A 205 41.86 -11.19 -11.84
CA SER A 205 42.66 -12.41 -11.91
C SER A 205 43.05 -12.79 -13.34
N ALA A 206 42.14 -12.67 -14.31
CA ALA A 206 42.42 -12.99 -15.72
C ALA A 206 43.44 -12.03 -16.32
N ILE A 207 43.30 -10.73 -16.07
CA ILE A 207 44.25 -9.71 -16.52
C ILE A 207 45.61 -9.94 -15.85
N TRP A 208 45.64 -10.16 -14.53
CA TRP A 208 46.88 -10.41 -13.79
C TRP A 208 47.64 -11.64 -14.26
N GLY A 209 46.93 -12.76 -14.50
CA GLY A 209 47.53 -13.97 -15.05
C GLY A 209 48.15 -13.71 -16.42
N ALA A 210 47.37 -13.15 -17.34
CA ALA A 210 47.82 -12.89 -18.71
C ALA A 210 49.01 -11.93 -18.78
N THR A 211 49.06 -10.88 -17.94
CA THR A 211 50.19 -9.92 -17.92
C THR A 211 51.48 -10.53 -17.39
N HIS A 212 51.40 -11.54 -16.53
CA HIS A 212 52.58 -12.25 -15.99
C HIS A 212 52.93 -13.52 -16.78
N GLY A 213 52.30 -13.76 -17.93
CA GLY A 213 52.57 -14.94 -18.74
C GLY A 213 52.05 -16.25 -18.13
N HIS A 214 51.07 -16.16 -17.23
CA HIS A 214 50.43 -17.28 -16.55
C HIS A 214 48.99 -17.47 -17.03
N GLY A 215 48.45 -18.66 -16.80
CA GLY A 215 47.06 -18.96 -17.15
C GLY A 215 46.84 -19.40 -18.61
N PRO A 216 45.58 -19.69 -18.93
CA PRO A 216 45.17 -20.24 -20.23
C PRO A 216 45.32 -19.24 -21.38
N PHE A 217 45.41 -17.94 -21.07
CA PHE A 217 45.50 -16.87 -22.06
C PHE A 217 46.93 -16.44 -22.39
N ALA A 218 47.96 -17.08 -21.83
CA ALA A 218 49.35 -16.66 -22.00
C ALA A 218 50.09 -17.32 -23.20
N GLY A 219 49.36 -17.98 -24.10
CA GLY A 219 49.96 -18.82 -25.15
C GLY A 219 50.33 -18.12 -26.46
N GLY A 220 49.86 -16.90 -26.71
CA GLY A 220 50.06 -16.16 -27.95
C GLY A 220 50.85 -14.86 -27.77
N SER A 221 50.78 -14.00 -28.79
CA SER A 221 51.29 -12.63 -28.70
C SER A 221 50.52 -11.80 -27.66
N ALA A 222 51.10 -10.71 -27.17
CA ALA A 222 50.44 -9.83 -26.20
C ALA A 222 49.04 -9.36 -26.66
N GLU A 223 48.88 -9.11 -27.96
CA GLU A 223 47.60 -8.72 -28.55
C GLU A 223 46.59 -9.86 -28.57
N GLN A 224 47.01 -11.08 -28.93
CA GLN A 224 46.15 -12.27 -28.91
C GLN A 224 45.72 -12.62 -27.49
N ASN A 225 46.64 -12.52 -26.52
CA ASN A 225 46.38 -12.78 -25.12
C ASN A 225 45.35 -11.78 -24.56
N ALA A 226 45.53 -10.48 -24.86
CA ALA A 226 44.58 -9.45 -24.48
C ALA A 226 43.19 -9.66 -25.09
N LEU A 227 43.12 -9.98 -26.38
CA LEU A 227 41.86 -10.25 -27.07
C LEU A 227 41.14 -11.48 -26.49
N ALA A 228 41.87 -12.56 -26.18
CA ALA A 228 41.32 -13.77 -25.59
C ALA A 228 40.70 -13.49 -24.21
N VAL A 229 41.41 -12.74 -23.34
CA VAL A 229 40.88 -12.29 -22.04
C VAL A 229 39.64 -11.42 -22.22
N GLN A 230 39.66 -10.45 -23.15
CA GLN A 230 38.53 -9.56 -23.42
C GLN A 230 37.29 -10.35 -23.87
N VAL A 231 37.43 -11.24 -24.86
CA VAL A 231 36.31 -12.05 -25.36
C VAL A 231 35.76 -12.93 -24.25
N PHE A 232 36.62 -13.63 -23.50
CA PHE A 232 36.20 -14.47 -22.38
C PHE A 232 35.38 -13.69 -21.35
N LEU A 233 35.88 -12.52 -20.91
CA LEU A 233 35.21 -11.72 -19.89
C LEU A 233 33.93 -11.06 -20.41
N ILE A 234 33.87 -10.65 -21.68
CA ILE A 234 32.64 -10.09 -22.28
C ILE A 234 31.55 -11.15 -22.34
N VAL A 235 31.88 -12.35 -22.84
CA VAL A 235 30.95 -13.50 -22.94
C VAL A 235 30.46 -13.92 -21.56
N LEU A 236 31.29 -13.78 -20.52
CA LEU A 236 30.92 -14.10 -19.15
C LEU A 236 30.07 -13.01 -18.48
N SER A 237 30.43 -11.73 -18.68
CA SER A 237 29.84 -10.60 -17.97
C SER A 237 28.41 -10.31 -18.42
N VAL A 238 28.15 -10.31 -19.73
CA VAL A 238 26.83 -9.91 -20.25
C VAL A 238 25.72 -10.85 -19.77
N PRO A 239 25.79 -12.19 -19.97
CA PRO A 239 24.75 -13.10 -19.50
C PRO A 239 24.59 -13.08 -17.98
N LEU A 240 25.69 -12.96 -17.24
CA LEU A 240 25.62 -12.94 -15.78
C LEU A 240 24.92 -11.69 -15.26
N MET A 241 25.18 -10.51 -15.85
CA MET A 241 24.47 -9.29 -15.50
C MET A 241 22.97 -9.39 -15.78
N PHE A 242 22.59 -9.96 -16.93
CA PHE A 242 21.19 -10.19 -17.27
C PHE A 242 20.53 -11.17 -16.30
N LEU A 243 21.19 -12.29 -15.99
CA LEU A 243 20.69 -13.28 -15.05
C LEU A 243 20.48 -12.67 -13.66
N ALA A 244 21.47 -11.94 -13.13
CA ALA A 244 21.39 -11.27 -11.84
C ALA A 244 20.20 -10.30 -11.78
N ALA A 245 19.99 -9.51 -12.85
CA ALA A 245 18.88 -8.57 -12.93
C ALA A 245 17.51 -9.27 -13.01
N VAL A 246 17.39 -10.35 -13.78
CA VAL A 246 16.12 -11.13 -13.88
C VAL A 246 15.74 -11.75 -12.54
N ILE A 247 16.71 -12.34 -11.85
CA ILE A 247 16.48 -12.95 -10.53
C ILE A 247 16.05 -11.88 -9.52
N GLU A 248 16.74 -10.74 -9.48
CA GLU A 248 16.43 -9.65 -8.55
C GLU A 248 15.05 -9.02 -8.83
N GLU A 249 14.72 -8.82 -10.11
CA GLU A 249 13.41 -8.30 -10.54
C GLU A 249 12.27 -9.27 -10.18
N ARG A 250 12.45 -10.58 -10.41
CA ARG A 250 11.47 -11.60 -10.03
C ARG A 250 11.27 -11.67 -8.51
N ALA A 251 12.36 -11.76 -7.76
CA ALA A 251 12.29 -11.87 -6.30
C ALA A 251 11.62 -10.65 -5.66
N LYS A 252 11.87 -9.46 -6.22
CA LYS A 252 11.22 -8.23 -5.77
C LYS A 252 9.72 -8.23 -6.08
N GLY A 253 9.32 -8.65 -7.28
CA GLY A 253 7.90 -8.78 -7.66
C GLY A 253 7.14 -9.75 -6.78
N GLU A 254 7.72 -10.93 -6.49
CA GLU A 254 7.13 -11.92 -5.58
C GLU A 254 7.00 -11.38 -4.15
N THR A 255 7.99 -10.62 -3.67
CA THR A 255 7.94 -10.01 -2.33
C THR A 255 6.87 -8.92 -2.25
N GLU A 256 6.78 -8.04 -3.24
CA GLU A 256 5.76 -6.98 -3.29
C GLU A 256 4.35 -7.57 -3.36
N LEU A 257 4.16 -8.65 -4.13
CA LEU A 257 2.89 -9.37 -4.19
C LEU A 257 2.54 -9.96 -2.82
N ARG A 258 3.48 -10.68 -2.18
CA ARG A 258 3.27 -11.28 -0.86
C ARG A 258 2.94 -10.22 0.20
N GLU A 259 3.65 -9.09 0.22
CA GLU A 259 3.36 -7.98 1.14
C GLU A 259 1.99 -7.34 0.87
N SER A 260 1.54 -7.32 -0.38
CA SER A 260 0.19 -6.85 -0.73
C SER A 260 -0.88 -7.84 -0.25
N GLU A 261 -0.67 -9.15 -0.45
CA GLU A 261 -1.57 -10.21 0.01
C GLU A 261 -1.65 -10.26 1.54
N GLU A 262 -0.51 -10.15 2.23
CA GLU A 262 -0.46 -10.08 3.70
C GLU A 262 -1.16 -8.83 4.22
N ARG A 263 -0.94 -7.66 3.61
CA ARG A 263 -1.68 -6.44 3.99
C ARG A 263 -3.18 -6.59 3.83
N PHE A 264 -3.63 -7.17 2.71
CA PHE A 264 -5.05 -7.45 2.51
C PHE A 264 -5.60 -8.38 3.61
N ARG A 265 -4.91 -9.49 3.91
CA ARG A 265 -5.31 -10.41 4.98
C ARG A 265 -5.38 -9.73 6.34
N VAL A 266 -4.37 -8.95 6.71
CA VAL A 266 -4.37 -8.25 8.01
C VAL A 266 -5.55 -7.29 8.11
N VAL A 267 -5.81 -6.48 7.08
CA VAL A 267 -6.95 -5.55 7.09
C VAL A 267 -8.28 -6.30 7.16
N ALA A 268 -8.44 -7.34 6.33
CA ALA A 268 -9.66 -8.13 6.30
C ALA A 268 -9.92 -8.86 7.62
N ASP A 269 -8.89 -9.47 8.23
CA ASP A 269 -9.03 -10.29 9.43
C ASP A 269 -9.12 -9.48 10.73
N SER A 270 -8.67 -8.22 10.73
CA SER A 270 -8.67 -7.37 11.94
C SER A 270 -9.96 -6.54 12.09
N ALA A 271 -10.71 -6.35 11.01
CA ALA A 271 -11.93 -5.56 11.04
C ALA A 271 -13.07 -6.36 11.72
N PRO A 272 -13.92 -5.74 12.56
CA PRO A 272 -15.05 -6.40 13.23
C PRO A 272 -16.24 -6.59 12.27
N VAL A 273 -15.95 -7.08 11.05
CA VAL A 273 -16.90 -7.33 9.98
C VAL A 273 -16.60 -8.69 9.36
N LEU A 274 -17.63 -9.36 8.88
CA LEU A 274 -17.49 -10.64 8.20
C LEU A 274 -17.35 -10.32 6.70
N ILE A 275 -16.28 -10.76 6.05
CA ILE A 275 -16.00 -10.42 4.64
C ILE A 275 -16.05 -11.69 3.81
N TRP A 276 -16.67 -11.60 2.65
CA TRP A 276 -16.62 -12.64 1.63
C TRP A 276 -16.40 -12.08 0.23
N MET A 277 -15.88 -12.91 -0.67
CA MET A 277 -15.74 -12.58 -2.09
C MET A 277 -16.19 -13.73 -2.95
N SER A 278 -16.70 -13.42 -4.15
CA SER A 278 -17.09 -14.40 -5.15
C SER A 278 -16.38 -14.22 -6.49
N GLY A 279 -16.37 -15.32 -7.26
CA GLY A 279 -15.91 -15.35 -8.64
C GLY A 279 -17.01 -14.98 -9.64
N LEU A 280 -16.72 -15.17 -10.92
CA LEU A 280 -17.65 -14.93 -12.04
C LEU A 280 -18.81 -15.92 -12.10
N ASP A 281 -18.64 -17.09 -11.48
CA ASP A 281 -19.59 -18.18 -11.35
C ASP A 281 -20.60 -17.99 -10.21
N LYS A 282 -20.58 -16.81 -9.56
CA LYS A 282 -21.36 -16.45 -8.35
C LYS A 282 -20.96 -17.22 -7.10
N LEU A 283 -19.97 -18.11 -7.18
CA LEU A 283 -19.51 -18.94 -6.07
C LEU A 283 -18.53 -18.17 -5.19
N CYS A 284 -18.65 -18.34 -3.88
CA CYS A 284 -17.75 -17.69 -2.93
C CYS A 284 -16.37 -18.34 -2.96
N THR A 285 -15.33 -17.53 -3.15
CA THR A 285 -13.93 -17.97 -3.26
C THR A 285 -13.10 -17.55 -2.05
N PHE A 286 -13.60 -16.62 -1.22
CA PHE A 286 -12.86 -16.12 -0.06
C PHE A 286 -13.78 -15.74 1.10
N PHE A 287 -13.32 -15.99 2.32
CA PHE A 287 -13.89 -15.53 3.59
C PHE A 287 -12.76 -15.08 4.52
N ASN A 288 -12.95 -13.98 5.26
CA ASN A 288 -11.98 -13.55 6.28
C ASN A 288 -12.07 -14.38 7.57
N LYS A 289 -11.08 -14.23 8.45
CA LYS A 289 -11.03 -14.89 9.75
C LYS A 289 -12.28 -14.59 10.61
N GLY A 290 -12.76 -13.34 10.59
CA GLY A 290 -13.96 -12.94 11.33
C GLY A 290 -15.20 -13.76 10.93
N TRP A 291 -15.41 -14.03 9.65
CA TRP A 291 -16.49 -14.87 9.16
C TRP A 291 -16.40 -16.32 9.65
N LEU A 292 -15.21 -16.91 9.56
CA LEU A 292 -14.98 -18.30 9.97
C LEU A 292 -15.13 -18.47 11.49
N GLU A 293 -14.68 -17.50 12.29
CA GLU A 293 -14.87 -17.49 13.74
C GLU A 293 -16.34 -17.27 14.14
N PHE A 294 -17.05 -16.42 13.40
CA PHE A 294 -18.48 -16.18 13.62
C PHE A 294 -19.29 -17.45 13.37
N THR A 295 -19.08 -18.10 12.22
CA THR A 295 -19.83 -19.29 11.79
C THR A 295 -19.34 -20.59 12.43
N GLY A 296 -18.08 -20.65 12.88
CA GLY A 296 -17.43 -21.86 13.38
C GLY A 296 -17.11 -22.88 12.28
N ARG A 297 -17.16 -22.48 11.01
CA ARG A 297 -16.95 -23.34 9.84
C ARG A 297 -15.56 -23.13 9.24
N THR A 298 -15.06 -24.13 8.52
CA THR A 298 -13.79 -24.01 7.80
C THR A 298 -13.97 -23.32 6.45
N MET A 299 -12.87 -22.78 5.90
CA MET A 299 -12.86 -22.18 4.56
C MET A 299 -13.43 -23.16 3.51
N ASP A 300 -13.00 -24.42 3.54
CA ASP A 300 -13.43 -25.45 2.59
C ASP A 300 -14.93 -25.73 2.66
N GLN A 301 -15.54 -25.60 3.85
CA GLN A 301 -16.98 -25.77 4.05
C GLN A 301 -17.81 -24.56 3.59
N GLU A 302 -17.21 -23.37 3.53
CA GLU A 302 -17.89 -22.14 3.13
C GLU A 302 -17.72 -21.85 1.63
N MET A 303 -16.60 -22.28 1.03
CA MET A 303 -16.31 -22.13 -0.40
C MET A 303 -17.44 -22.67 -1.28
N GLY A 304 -17.63 -22.05 -2.44
CA GLY A 304 -18.73 -22.38 -3.31
C GLY A 304 -20.05 -21.78 -2.81
N ASN A 305 -21.01 -22.66 -2.53
CA ASN A 305 -22.33 -22.31 -2.00
C ASN A 305 -22.48 -22.61 -0.50
N GLY A 306 -21.38 -22.93 0.20
CA GLY A 306 -21.42 -23.34 1.61
C GLY A 306 -22.07 -22.32 2.54
N TRP A 307 -21.96 -21.02 2.22
CA TRP A 307 -22.59 -19.94 2.98
C TRP A 307 -24.11 -20.08 3.10
N ALA A 308 -24.78 -20.67 2.11
CA ALA A 308 -26.23 -20.83 2.07
C ALA A 308 -26.75 -21.78 3.16
N GLU A 309 -25.93 -22.74 3.61
CA GLU A 309 -26.29 -23.68 4.68
C GLU A 309 -26.43 -23.00 6.04
N GLY A 310 -25.79 -21.84 6.22
CA GLY A 310 -25.85 -21.05 7.44
C GLY A 310 -27.03 -20.08 7.49
N VAL A 311 -27.76 -19.89 6.39
CA VAL A 311 -28.90 -18.96 6.33
C VAL A 311 -30.15 -19.61 6.92
N HIS A 312 -30.96 -18.84 7.63
CA HIS A 312 -32.24 -19.33 8.15
C HIS A 312 -33.16 -19.78 6.99
N PRO A 313 -33.87 -20.92 7.09
CA PRO A 313 -34.68 -21.46 6.00
C PRO A 313 -35.67 -20.46 5.37
N ASP A 314 -36.36 -19.66 6.20
CA ASP A 314 -37.31 -18.64 5.73
C ASP A 314 -36.64 -17.51 4.92
N ASP A 315 -35.36 -17.23 5.16
CA ASP A 315 -34.65 -16.11 4.54
C ASP A 315 -33.89 -16.54 3.28
N LEU A 316 -33.55 -17.83 3.17
CA LEU A 316 -32.65 -18.38 2.15
C LEU A 316 -33.07 -18.00 0.72
N GLN A 317 -34.35 -18.22 0.36
CA GLN A 317 -34.78 -17.95 -1.00
C GLN A 317 -34.75 -16.47 -1.37
N ARG A 318 -35.08 -15.59 -0.41
CA ARG A 318 -34.98 -14.15 -0.61
C ARG A 318 -33.52 -13.73 -0.81
N CYS A 319 -32.61 -14.26 0.00
CA CYS A 319 -31.17 -13.96 -0.12
C CYS A 319 -30.60 -14.39 -1.47
N LEU A 320 -30.89 -15.63 -1.91
CA LEU A 320 -30.44 -16.14 -3.20
C LEU A 320 -30.95 -15.28 -4.35
N LYS A 321 -32.24 -14.90 -4.31
CA LYS A 321 -32.84 -14.04 -5.33
C LYS A 321 -32.15 -12.67 -5.39
N VAL A 322 -32.02 -11.98 -4.25
CA VAL A 322 -31.39 -10.65 -4.18
C VAL A 322 -29.95 -10.68 -4.69
N TYR A 323 -29.16 -11.65 -4.23
CA TYR A 323 -27.77 -11.79 -4.67
C TYR A 323 -27.68 -12.08 -6.16
N THR A 324 -28.47 -13.01 -6.67
CA THR A 324 -28.44 -13.41 -8.09
C THR A 324 -28.84 -12.25 -9.01
N GLU A 325 -29.94 -11.57 -8.70
CA GLU A 325 -30.43 -10.41 -9.49
C GLU A 325 -29.43 -9.26 -9.46
N ALA A 326 -28.85 -8.96 -8.30
CA ALA A 326 -27.84 -7.92 -8.17
C ALA A 326 -26.56 -8.27 -8.95
N PHE A 327 -26.09 -9.51 -8.86
CA PHE A 327 -24.90 -10.00 -9.55
C PHE A 327 -25.08 -9.91 -11.08
N ASP A 328 -26.21 -10.37 -11.61
CA ASP A 328 -26.50 -10.32 -13.05
C ASP A 328 -26.63 -8.89 -13.56
N ALA A 329 -27.21 -8.00 -12.74
CA ALA A 329 -27.31 -6.58 -13.04
C ALA A 329 -26.01 -5.78 -12.78
N ARG A 330 -25.00 -6.39 -12.12
CA ARG A 330 -23.76 -5.76 -11.64
C ARG A 330 -24.00 -4.53 -10.76
N LYS A 331 -25.07 -4.58 -9.95
CA LYS A 331 -25.45 -3.51 -9.03
C LYS A 331 -25.09 -3.83 -7.59
N PRO A 332 -24.85 -2.81 -6.74
CA PRO A 332 -24.76 -3.01 -5.30
C PRO A 332 -26.05 -3.64 -4.76
N PHE A 333 -25.95 -4.43 -3.71
CA PHE A 333 -27.11 -4.90 -2.95
C PHE A 333 -26.88 -4.70 -1.46
N VAL A 334 -28.00 -4.57 -0.74
CA VAL A 334 -28.04 -4.63 0.72
C VAL A 334 -29.15 -5.60 1.10
N MET A 335 -28.86 -6.53 2.00
CA MET A 335 -29.87 -7.43 2.54
C MET A 335 -29.62 -7.73 4.02
N GLN A 336 -30.70 -7.83 4.79
CA GLN A 336 -30.65 -8.30 6.17
C GLN A 336 -31.27 -9.69 6.24
N TYR A 337 -30.60 -10.61 6.93
CA TYR A 337 -31.06 -11.99 7.09
C TYR A 337 -30.49 -12.63 8.35
N ARG A 338 -31.11 -13.73 8.77
CA ARG A 338 -30.63 -14.52 9.91
C ARG A 338 -29.57 -15.52 9.46
N ARG A 339 -28.40 -15.43 10.10
CA ARG A 339 -27.23 -16.30 9.90
C ARG A 339 -26.97 -17.09 11.17
N ARG A 340 -26.71 -18.39 11.03
CA ARG A 340 -26.34 -19.27 12.14
C ARG A 340 -24.89 -19.03 12.55
N ARG A 341 -24.68 -18.79 13.84
CA ARG A 341 -23.38 -18.64 14.49
C ARG A 341 -22.84 -20.00 14.93
N HIS A 342 -21.57 -20.08 15.31
CA HIS A 342 -20.89 -21.31 15.75
C HIS A 342 -21.58 -22.05 16.91
N ASP A 343 -22.33 -21.33 17.75
CA ASP A 343 -23.10 -21.88 18.89
C ASP A 343 -24.49 -22.41 18.46
N GLY A 344 -24.86 -22.25 17.20
CA GLY A 344 -26.16 -22.65 16.65
C GLY A 344 -27.23 -21.57 16.73
N GLU A 345 -26.98 -20.43 17.39
CA GLU A 345 -27.94 -19.34 17.44
C GLU A 345 -28.01 -18.59 16.11
N TYR A 346 -29.21 -18.10 15.78
CA TYR A 346 -29.41 -17.23 14.62
C TYR A 346 -29.25 -15.77 15.03
N ARG A 347 -28.31 -15.08 14.38
CA ARG A 347 -28.07 -13.64 14.51
C ARG A 347 -28.49 -12.92 13.23
N TRP A 348 -29.02 -11.72 13.36
CA TRP A 348 -29.30 -10.84 12.22
C TRP A 348 -28.01 -10.23 11.70
N VAL A 349 -27.73 -10.46 10.42
CA VAL A 349 -26.59 -9.90 9.71
C VAL A 349 -27.09 -8.97 8.61
N SER A 350 -26.49 -7.78 8.51
CA SER A 350 -26.66 -6.88 7.37
C SER A 350 -25.50 -7.07 6.42
N ASP A 351 -25.79 -7.52 5.20
CA ASP A 351 -24.83 -7.81 4.15
C ASP A 351 -24.92 -6.77 3.04
N GLU A 352 -23.80 -6.11 2.76
CA GLU A 352 -23.67 -5.10 1.72
C GLU A 352 -22.56 -5.50 0.75
N GLY A 353 -22.97 -5.77 -0.51
CA GLY A 353 -22.09 -6.30 -1.54
C GLY A 353 -22.00 -5.40 -2.77
N VAL A 354 -20.79 -5.31 -3.32
CA VAL A 354 -20.46 -4.50 -4.50
C VAL A 354 -19.69 -5.29 -5.55
N ALA A 355 -19.85 -4.91 -6.82
CA ALA A 355 -19.15 -5.50 -7.95
C ALA A 355 -17.65 -5.14 -7.95
N ARG A 356 -16.79 -6.14 -8.05
CA ARG A 356 -15.34 -6.01 -8.15
C ARG A 356 -14.91 -6.01 -9.62
N HIS A 357 -13.94 -5.17 -9.93
CA HIS A 357 -13.37 -5.05 -11.28
C HIS A 357 -11.85 -5.26 -11.23
N ASP A 358 -11.28 -5.79 -12.32
CA ASP A 358 -9.83 -5.87 -12.51
C ASP A 358 -9.23 -4.51 -12.90
N ALA A 359 -7.90 -4.47 -13.10
CA ALA A 359 -7.19 -3.26 -13.49
C ALA A 359 -7.58 -2.72 -14.88
N GLN A 360 -8.24 -3.54 -15.70
CA GLN A 360 -8.73 -3.19 -17.04
C GLN A 360 -10.21 -2.75 -17.00
N GLY A 361 -10.85 -2.80 -15.84
CA GLY A 361 -12.27 -2.47 -15.66
C GLY A 361 -13.23 -3.61 -16.01
N ASN A 362 -12.74 -4.84 -16.20
CA ASN A 362 -13.62 -5.98 -16.41
C ASN A 362 -14.18 -6.45 -15.07
N PHE A 363 -15.44 -6.84 -15.04
CA PHE A 363 -16.08 -7.44 -13.87
C PHE A 363 -15.41 -8.78 -13.52
N VAL A 364 -15.14 -9.01 -12.22
CA VAL A 364 -14.45 -10.21 -11.71
C VAL A 364 -15.14 -10.84 -10.47
N GLY A 365 -16.43 -10.56 -10.27
CA GLY A 365 -17.22 -11.08 -9.16
C GLY A 365 -17.55 -10.01 -8.11
N TYR A 366 -17.96 -10.42 -6.91
CA TYR A 366 -18.39 -9.51 -5.83
C TYR A 366 -17.45 -9.55 -4.63
N VAL A 367 -17.46 -8.47 -3.86
CA VAL A 367 -16.94 -8.42 -2.49
C VAL A 367 -18.04 -7.86 -1.61
N SER A 368 -18.19 -8.42 -0.41
CA SER A 368 -19.24 -8.04 0.52
C SER A 368 -18.73 -7.94 1.94
N SER A 369 -19.35 -7.05 2.72
CA SER A 369 -19.15 -6.94 4.15
C SER A 369 -20.46 -7.16 4.89
N CYS A 370 -20.38 -7.98 5.93
CA CYS A 370 -21.48 -8.39 6.78
C CYS A 370 -21.24 -7.87 8.20
N VAL A 371 -22.25 -7.24 8.80
CA VAL A 371 -22.22 -6.74 10.17
C VAL A 371 -23.33 -7.38 10.98
N ASP A 372 -23.03 -7.90 12.18
CA ASP A 372 -24.06 -8.36 13.11
C ASP A 372 -24.84 -7.15 13.65
N VAL A 373 -26.13 -7.09 13.32
CA VAL A 373 -27.06 -6.02 13.70
C VAL A 373 -28.11 -6.50 14.71
N THR A 374 -27.93 -7.69 15.29
CA THR A 374 -28.89 -8.29 16.22
C THR A 374 -29.15 -7.40 17.43
N GLU A 375 -28.09 -6.89 18.06
CA GLU A 375 -28.22 -5.98 19.22
C GLU A 375 -28.93 -4.68 18.86
N LEU A 376 -28.73 -4.18 17.64
CA LEU A 376 -29.38 -2.96 17.16
C LEU A 376 -30.88 -3.20 16.99
N ILE A 377 -31.26 -4.30 16.33
CA ILE A 377 -32.67 -4.69 16.13
C ILE A 377 -33.35 -4.97 17.47
N ASN A 378 -32.69 -5.69 18.38
CA ASN A 378 -33.24 -6.01 19.69
C ASN A 378 -33.48 -4.74 20.54
N LYS A 379 -32.55 -3.78 20.49
CA LYS A 379 -32.70 -2.50 21.19
C LYS A 379 -33.84 -1.68 20.62
N ASP A 380 -33.97 -1.62 19.30
CA ASP A 380 -35.06 -0.91 18.63
C ASP A 380 -36.42 -1.52 18.96
N GLU A 381 -36.53 -2.86 18.95
CA GLU A 381 -37.77 -3.55 19.30
C GLU A 381 -38.11 -3.40 20.79
N ALA A 382 -37.11 -3.45 21.68
CA ALA A 382 -37.30 -3.23 23.11
C ALA A 382 -37.77 -1.79 23.40
N LEU A 383 -37.19 -0.80 22.71
CA LEU A 383 -37.63 0.59 22.78
C LEU A 383 -39.07 0.73 22.31
N ARG A 384 -39.40 0.19 21.13
CA ARG A 384 -40.76 0.22 20.57
C ARG A 384 -41.78 -0.43 21.51
N LYS A 385 -41.45 -1.58 22.11
CA LYS A 385 -42.31 -2.26 23.10
C LYS A 385 -42.45 -1.44 24.39
N SER A 386 -41.39 -0.77 24.83
CA SER A 386 -41.43 0.12 25.99
C SER A 386 -42.33 1.33 25.74
N GLU A 387 -42.19 1.98 24.58
CA GLU A 387 -43.04 3.10 24.15
C GLU A 387 -44.50 2.67 24.02
N GLU A 388 -44.77 1.51 23.42
CA GLU A 388 -46.11 0.96 23.29
C GLU A 388 -46.76 0.67 24.65
N ARG A 389 -46.02 0.06 25.59
CA ARG A 389 -46.49 -0.17 26.96
C ARG A 389 -46.75 1.13 27.71
N MET A 390 -45.86 2.12 27.58
CA MET A 390 -46.02 3.43 28.21
C MET A 390 -47.26 4.15 27.67
N ARG A 391 -47.49 4.09 26.36
CA ARG A 391 -48.69 4.64 25.72
C ARG A 391 -49.97 3.97 26.24
N LEU A 392 -50.01 2.64 26.28
CA LEU A 392 -51.17 1.90 26.78
C LEU A 392 -51.45 2.17 28.27
N ALA A 393 -50.41 2.27 29.10
CA ALA A 393 -50.56 2.61 30.51
C ALA A 393 -51.10 4.04 30.71
N ALA A 394 -50.61 5.00 29.92
CA ALA A 394 -51.11 6.38 29.94
C ALA A 394 -52.58 6.46 29.48
N ASP A 395 -52.93 5.73 28.42
CA ASP A 395 -54.30 5.70 27.90
C ASP A 395 -55.30 5.07 28.90
N ALA A 396 -54.89 3.99 29.59
CA ALA A 396 -55.76 3.25 30.52
C ALA A 396 -56.23 4.06 31.74
N VAL A 397 -55.44 5.05 32.18
CA VAL A 397 -55.78 5.94 33.32
C VAL A 397 -56.15 7.36 32.87
N HIS A 398 -56.39 7.55 31.57
CA HIS A 398 -56.65 8.87 30.97
C HIS A 398 -55.60 9.93 31.34
N LEU A 399 -54.33 9.50 31.45
CA LEU A 399 -53.20 10.33 31.84
C LEU A 399 -52.91 11.38 30.76
N GLY A 400 -53.00 12.66 31.12
CA GLY A 400 -52.51 13.74 30.28
C GLY A 400 -51.03 13.96 30.52
N ILE A 401 -50.15 13.57 29.60
CA ILE A 401 -48.73 13.94 29.64
C ILE A 401 -48.58 15.29 28.93
N TRP A 402 -47.84 16.20 29.56
CA TRP A 402 -47.54 17.50 28.99
C TRP A 402 -46.11 17.93 29.34
N GLU A 403 -45.53 18.68 28.42
CA GLU A 403 -44.20 19.27 28.53
C GLU A 403 -44.30 20.73 28.13
N TRP A 404 -43.87 21.62 29.01
CA TRP A 404 -43.87 23.06 28.77
C TRP A 404 -42.45 23.59 28.63
N ASP A 405 -42.14 24.15 27.47
CA ASP A 405 -40.90 24.88 27.20
C ASP A 405 -41.02 26.29 27.79
N LEU A 406 -40.30 26.54 28.88
CA LEU A 406 -40.36 27.80 29.63
C LEU A 406 -39.76 28.97 28.85
N GLY A 407 -38.86 28.72 27.90
CA GLY A 407 -38.23 29.75 27.09
C GLY A 407 -39.12 30.25 25.96
N LYS A 408 -39.97 29.37 25.41
CA LYS A 408 -40.89 29.69 24.31
C LYS A 408 -42.33 29.96 24.75
N ASP A 409 -42.63 29.69 26.02
CA ASP A 409 -43.99 29.63 26.57
C ASP A 409 -44.92 28.75 25.72
N GLU A 410 -44.46 27.55 25.39
CA GLU A 410 -45.20 26.62 24.53
C GLU A 410 -45.26 25.23 25.16
N ALA A 411 -46.48 24.77 25.42
CA ALA A 411 -46.74 23.44 25.96
C ALA A 411 -47.12 22.43 24.86
N TRP A 412 -46.37 21.34 24.82
CA TRP A 412 -46.78 20.10 24.16
C TRP A 412 -47.64 19.27 25.12
N VAL A 413 -48.71 18.68 24.61
CA VAL A 413 -49.69 17.91 25.40
C VAL A 413 -50.17 16.75 24.54
N THR A 414 -50.38 15.57 25.13
CA THR A 414 -50.90 14.41 24.39
C THR A 414 -52.22 14.70 23.67
N ASN A 415 -52.42 14.11 22.49
CA ASN A 415 -53.61 14.35 21.67
C ASN A 415 -54.92 13.98 22.38
N ALA A 416 -54.92 12.88 23.14
CA ALA A 416 -56.07 12.48 23.96
C ALA A 416 -56.45 13.58 24.97
N ARG A 417 -55.45 14.24 25.54
CA ARG A 417 -55.66 15.31 26.51
C ARG A 417 -56.08 16.61 25.84
N ARG A 418 -55.53 16.97 24.67
CA ARG A 418 -56.04 18.08 23.85
C ARG A 418 -57.53 17.91 23.54
N ALA A 419 -57.95 16.71 23.16
CA ALA A 419 -59.37 16.40 22.92
C ALA A 419 -60.23 16.55 24.19
N PHE A 420 -59.76 16.06 25.34
CA PHE A 420 -60.45 16.24 26.63
C PHE A 420 -60.67 17.73 26.99
N TRP A 421 -59.67 18.58 26.74
CA TRP A 421 -59.78 20.03 27.00
C TRP A 421 -60.58 20.80 25.95
N GLY A 422 -60.98 20.14 24.84
CA GLY A 422 -61.58 20.77 23.68
C GLY A 422 -60.62 21.69 22.92
N TRP A 423 -59.31 21.44 23.04
CA TRP A 423 -58.28 22.22 22.38
C TRP A 423 -58.02 21.71 20.95
N PRO A 424 -57.65 22.59 20.01
CA PRO A 424 -57.24 22.18 18.68
C PRO A 424 -56.10 21.16 18.71
N ALA A 425 -56.14 20.18 17.82
CA ALA A 425 -55.09 19.16 17.68
C ALA A 425 -53.70 19.77 17.41
N SER A 426 -53.68 20.97 16.81
CA SER A 426 -52.49 21.78 16.57
C SER A 426 -52.72 23.22 17.05
N GLY A 427 -51.74 23.80 17.72
CA GLY A 427 -51.81 25.18 18.22
C GLY A 427 -50.99 25.35 19.50
N LYS A 428 -50.46 26.56 19.68
CA LYS A 428 -49.66 26.94 20.84
C LYS A 428 -50.53 26.97 22.09
N ILE A 429 -50.12 26.25 23.12
CA ILE A 429 -50.74 26.31 24.45
C ILE A 429 -49.76 27.08 25.33
N THR A 430 -50.12 28.31 25.66
CA THR A 430 -49.34 29.16 26.58
C THR A 430 -49.81 28.94 28.02
N LEU A 431 -49.00 29.36 28.99
CA LEU A 431 -49.44 29.36 30.40
C LEU A 431 -50.75 30.12 30.58
N GLU A 432 -50.89 31.28 29.94
CA GLU A 432 -52.09 32.10 30.08
C GLU A 432 -53.35 31.40 29.53
N HIS A 433 -53.20 30.67 28.42
CA HIS A 433 -54.27 29.88 27.86
C HIS A 433 -54.72 28.79 28.84
N PHE A 434 -53.77 28.11 29.49
CA PHE A 434 -54.07 27.14 30.54
C PHE A 434 -54.75 27.78 31.76
N ILE A 435 -54.19 28.85 32.33
CA ILE A 435 -54.72 29.55 33.50
C ILE A 435 -56.14 30.09 33.24
N SER A 436 -56.45 30.51 32.01
CA SER A 436 -57.80 30.96 31.65
C SER A 436 -58.87 29.86 31.83
N ARG A 437 -58.48 28.58 31.72
CA ARG A 437 -59.36 27.41 31.87
C ARG A 437 -59.45 26.91 33.30
N VAL A 438 -58.58 27.39 34.20
CA VAL A 438 -58.67 27.13 35.66
C VAL A 438 -59.79 27.97 36.26
N HIS A 439 -60.54 27.41 37.20
CA HIS A 439 -61.61 28.09 37.92
C HIS A 439 -61.10 29.40 38.57
N PRO A 440 -61.84 30.53 38.50
CA PRO A 440 -61.36 31.83 38.98
C PRO A 440 -60.75 31.81 40.40
N ASP A 441 -61.38 31.10 41.34
CA ASP A 441 -60.91 30.95 42.73
C ASP A 441 -59.54 30.25 42.85
N ASP A 442 -59.21 29.37 41.90
CA ASP A 442 -57.98 28.57 41.93
C ASP A 442 -56.81 29.24 41.19
N ARG A 443 -57.07 30.23 40.31
CA ARG A 443 -56.06 30.82 39.41
C ARG A 443 -54.84 31.40 40.13
N ASN A 444 -55.07 32.21 41.17
CA ASN A 444 -53.98 32.86 41.91
C ASN A 444 -53.10 31.83 42.64
N ARG A 445 -53.75 30.83 43.27
CA ARG A 445 -53.06 29.72 43.94
C ARG A 445 -52.21 28.91 42.97
N ILE A 446 -52.76 28.60 41.79
CA ILE A 446 -52.07 27.78 40.78
C ILE A 446 -50.91 28.54 40.13
N ARG A 447 -51.08 29.83 39.81
CA ARG A 447 -49.96 30.67 39.37
C ARG A 447 -48.81 30.67 40.37
N GLN A 448 -49.12 30.90 41.65
CA GLN A 448 -48.11 30.93 42.70
C GLN A 448 -47.41 29.56 42.87
N ALA A 449 -48.16 28.45 42.77
CA ALA A 449 -47.58 27.11 42.84
C ALA A 449 -46.65 26.81 41.65
N ILE A 450 -47.00 27.26 40.44
CA ILE A 450 -46.14 27.12 39.25
C ILE A 450 -44.88 28.00 39.40
N ASP A 451 -45.03 29.25 39.83
CA ASP A 451 -43.90 30.16 40.06
C ASP A 451 -42.94 29.61 41.13
N ASP A 452 -43.47 29.04 42.21
CA ASP A 452 -42.70 28.37 43.25
C ASP A 452 -41.96 27.14 42.72
N ALA A 453 -42.60 26.35 41.85
CA ALA A 453 -41.93 25.20 41.23
C ALA A 453 -40.74 25.65 40.36
N ILE A 454 -40.95 26.63 39.49
CA ILE A 454 -39.93 27.14 38.55
C ILE A 454 -38.75 27.80 39.28
N HIS A 455 -39.04 28.65 40.28
CA HIS A 455 -38.01 29.50 40.90
C HIS A 455 -37.39 28.87 42.16
N LYS A 456 -38.13 28.05 42.89
CA LYS A 456 -37.66 27.41 44.14
C LYS A 456 -37.33 25.93 43.96
N GLY A 457 -37.52 25.38 42.75
CA GLY A 457 -37.22 23.98 42.42
C GLY A 457 -38.06 22.98 43.21
N LYS A 458 -39.25 23.38 43.68
CA LYS A 458 -40.18 22.49 44.36
C LYS A 458 -40.93 21.63 43.34
N ASP A 459 -41.20 20.37 43.68
CA ASP A 459 -42.13 19.57 42.89
C ASP A 459 -43.50 20.24 42.88
N TYR A 460 -44.07 20.41 41.69
CA TYR A 460 -45.41 20.92 41.53
C TYR A 460 -46.38 19.78 41.76
N ASP A 461 -47.17 19.85 42.83
CA ASP A 461 -48.30 18.95 43.08
C ASP A 461 -49.50 19.82 43.45
N SER A 462 -50.57 19.75 42.65
CA SER A 462 -51.74 20.58 42.84
C SER A 462 -53.01 19.96 42.30
N GLU A 463 -54.06 20.10 43.12
CA GLU A 463 -55.43 19.80 42.74
C GLU A 463 -56.21 21.10 42.53
N TYR A 464 -56.85 21.23 41.38
CA TYR A 464 -57.60 22.43 41.01
C TYR A 464 -58.79 22.13 40.11
N ARG A 465 -59.75 23.05 40.11
CA ARG A 465 -60.93 22.95 39.25
C ARG A 465 -60.67 23.59 37.90
N ILE A 466 -61.17 22.95 36.86
CA ILE A 466 -61.12 23.43 35.48
C ILE A 466 -62.53 23.63 34.94
N ILE A 467 -62.69 24.54 34.00
CA ILE A 467 -63.95 24.80 33.31
C ILE A 467 -63.79 24.34 31.85
N LEU A 468 -64.54 23.31 31.47
CA LEU A 468 -64.56 22.78 30.10
C LEU A 468 -65.36 23.69 29.16
N SER A 469 -65.27 23.45 27.85
CA SER A 469 -65.96 24.27 26.83
C SER A 469 -67.48 24.24 26.93
N ASP A 470 -68.04 23.21 27.55
CA ASP A 470 -69.47 23.04 27.82
C ASP A 470 -69.92 23.73 29.13
N GLY A 471 -69.00 24.38 29.85
CA GLY A 471 -69.26 25.03 31.13
C GLY A 471 -69.22 24.11 32.35
N SER A 472 -68.99 22.81 32.16
CA SER A 472 -68.86 21.87 33.27
C SER A 472 -67.56 22.07 34.05
N VAL A 473 -67.62 21.83 35.36
CA VAL A 473 -66.47 21.94 36.26
C VAL A 473 -65.93 20.55 36.57
N ARG A 474 -64.62 20.34 36.33
CA ARG A 474 -63.93 19.09 36.65
C ARG A 474 -62.75 19.31 37.59
N TRP A 475 -62.47 18.34 38.45
CA TRP A 475 -61.30 18.33 39.32
C TRP A 475 -60.12 17.67 38.64
N MET A 476 -58.97 18.35 38.67
CA MET A 476 -57.73 17.89 38.08
C MET A 476 -56.67 17.75 39.16
N SER A 477 -56.01 16.60 39.21
CA SER A 477 -54.76 16.42 39.94
C SER A 477 -53.60 16.48 38.96
N THR A 478 -52.62 17.35 39.22
CA THR A 478 -51.44 17.51 38.35
C THR A 478 -50.17 17.46 39.17
N ARG A 479 -49.23 16.62 38.72
CA ARG A 479 -47.87 16.57 39.25
C ARG A 479 -46.86 16.88 38.16
N ALA A 480 -45.89 17.73 38.45
CA ALA A 480 -44.84 18.10 37.51
C ALA A 480 -43.51 18.38 38.19
N THR A 481 -42.43 18.14 37.45
CA THR A 481 -41.06 18.40 37.90
C THR A 481 -40.33 19.27 36.88
N VAL A 482 -39.59 20.25 37.38
CA VAL A 482 -38.78 21.15 36.55
C VAL A 482 -37.49 20.46 36.13
N ARG A 483 -37.18 20.52 34.83
CA ARG A 483 -35.89 20.13 34.27
C ARG A 483 -35.05 21.38 34.04
N PHE A 484 -33.95 21.46 34.78
CA PHE A 484 -32.94 22.50 34.64
C PHE A 484 -31.98 22.15 33.48
N ASP A 485 -31.52 23.18 32.78
CA ASP A 485 -30.48 23.05 31.75
C ASP A 485 -29.07 22.92 32.38
N GLU A 486 -28.05 22.73 31.54
CA GLU A 486 -26.64 22.60 31.98
C GLU A 486 -26.11 23.84 32.74
N ASN A 487 -26.77 24.99 32.62
CA ASN A 487 -26.43 26.24 33.29
C ASN A 487 -27.26 26.46 34.57
N GLY A 488 -28.05 25.47 35.00
CA GLY A 488 -28.90 25.57 36.19
C GLY A 488 -30.14 26.46 36.02
N LYS A 489 -30.50 26.85 34.79
CA LYS A 489 -31.73 27.60 34.51
C LYS A 489 -32.89 26.63 34.25
N PRO A 490 -34.12 26.96 34.69
CA PRO A 490 -35.28 26.11 34.45
C PRO A 490 -35.60 26.13 32.94
N GLY A 491 -35.38 25.00 32.27
CA GLY A 491 -35.56 24.89 30.82
C GLY A 491 -36.93 24.37 30.43
N ARG A 492 -37.43 23.34 31.12
CA ARG A 492 -38.72 22.70 30.81
C ARG A 492 -39.45 22.26 32.07
N LEU A 493 -40.77 22.27 32.04
CA LEU A 493 -41.63 21.68 33.07
C LEU A 493 -42.36 20.47 32.48
N LEU A 494 -42.10 19.27 33.01
CA LEU A 494 -42.73 18.03 32.55
C LEU A 494 -43.70 17.53 33.62
N GLY A 495 -44.93 17.23 33.23
CA GLY A 495 -45.96 16.81 34.16
C GLY A 495 -46.98 15.85 33.61
N ILE A 496 -47.75 15.32 34.54
CA ILE A 496 -48.90 14.46 34.30
C ILE A 496 -50.14 15.09 34.94
N SER A 497 -51.28 14.97 34.28
CA SER A 497 -52.57 15.47 34.77
C SER A 497 -53.65 14.41 34.64
N ILE A 498 -54.40 14.17 35.72
CA ILE A 498 -55.45 13.14 35.80
C ILE A 498 -56.75 13.80 36.26
N ASP A 499 -57.85 13.47 35.59
CA ASP A 499 -59.19 13.86 36.03
C ASP A 499 -59.58 13.00 37.24
N ILE A 500 -59.87 13.66 38.36
CA ILE A 500 -60.26 13.01 39.63
C ILE A 500 -61.72 13.30 39.98
N SER A 501 -62.51 13.78 39.01
CA SER A 501 -63.96 13.96 39.17
C SER A 501 -64.65 12.60 39.26
N ALA A 502 -65.41 12.37 40.33
CA ALA A 502 -66.15 11.13 40.59
C ALA A 502 -67.41 10.99 39.73
#